data_AF-B4VQJ8-F1
#
_entry.id   AF-B4VQJ8-F1
#
_cell.length_a   1.000
_cell.length_b   1.000
_cell.length_c   1.000
_cell.angle_alpha   90.00
_cell.angle_beta   90.00
_cell.angle_gamma   90.00
#
_symmetry.space_group_name_H-M   'P 1'
#
loop_
_entity.id
_entity.type
_entity.pdbx_description
1 polymer ?
#
loop_
_entity_poly.entity_id
_entity_poly.type
_entity_poly.pdbx_seq_one_letter_code
_entity_poly.pdbx_strand_id
1 'polypeptide(L)'
;MILLTEQDIDIDDITRKRWERDIYNRFKEARERFPEFFPCFELRNYPVNRLYYSIHFQPLTQYAERVICHTPDFPHTEQFKPIEMLWDEGGKSELDRLFARFPTQRSLKPAKPNWVNCLWISQIPDIFKTSRICNR
;
A
#
# COMPACT_ATOMS: atom_id res chain seq x y z
N MET A 1 27.26 26.17 26.01
CA MET A 1 27.80 25.22 25.03
C MET A 1 26.64 24.71 24.21
N ILE A 2 26.57 25.13 22.95
CA ILE A 2 25.54 24.75 21.98
C ILE A 2 26.23 23.78 21.03
N LEU A 3 25.80 22.52 20.96
CA LEU A 3 26.24 21.57 19.93
C LEU A 3 25.22 20.43 19.82
N LEU A 4 24.05 20.71 19.27
CA LEU A 4 23.15 19.71 18.70
C LEU A 4 22.29 20.45 17.68
N THR A 5 22.45 20.17 16.37
CA THR A 5 21.43 20.24 15.29
C THR A 5 22.05 20.54 13.91
N GLU A 6 22.79 19.62 13.29
CA GLU A 6 23.16 19.77 11.85
C GLU A 6 23.23 18.43 11.07
N GLN A 7 22.56 17.35 11.51
CA GLN A 7 22.57 16.06 10.78
C GLN A 7 21.20 15.49 10.38
N ASP A 8 20.08 16.08 10.83
CA ASP A 8 18.74 15.50 10.59
C ASP A 8 18.06 16.01 9.29
N ILE A 9 18.64 16.98 8.58
CA ILE A 9 18.00 17.59 7.41
C ILE A 9 18.24 16.79 6.10
N ASP A 10 19.20 15.86 6.06
CA ASP A 10 19.67 15.26 4.80
C ASP A 10 19.10 13.85 4.52
N ILE A 11 18.91 13.02 5.55
CA ILE A 11 18.52 11.61 5.37
C ILE A 11 17.04 11.48 4.95
N ASP A 12 16.16 12.31 5.53
CA ASP A 12 14.73 12.30 5.23
C ASP A 12 14.44 12.79 3.81
N ASP A 13 15.20 13.77 3.31
CA ASP A 13 15.02 14.32 1.96
C ASP A 13 15.50 13.34 0.88
N ILE A 14 16.66 12.71 1.08
CA ILE A 14 17.17 11.65 0.19
C ILE A 14 16.19 10.47 0.13
N THR A 15 15.68 10.05 1.28
CA THR A 15 14.75 8.92 1.38
C THR A 15 13.40 9.24 0.74
N ARG A 16 12.88 10.46 0.92
CA ARG A 16 11.65 10.93 0.27
C ARG A 16 11.80 10.99 -1.26
N LYS A 17 12.92 11.52 -1.76
CA LYS A 17 13.21 11.51 -3.21
C LYS A 17 13.27 10.10 -3.77
N ARG A 18 13.88 9.17 -3.02
CA ARG A 18 13.92 7.75 -3.40
C ARG A 18 12.52 7.12 -3.40
N TRP A 19 11.69 7.43 -2.42
CA TRP A 19 10.28 7.02 -2.37
C TRP A 19 9.50 7.52 -3.60
N GLU A 20 9.64 8.79 -3.96
CA GLU A 20 8.94 9.35 -5.11
C GLU A 20 9.32 8.65 -6.41
N ARG A 21 10.62 8.43 -6.61
CA ARG A 21 11.17 7.76 -7.77
C ARG A 21 10.75 6.30 -7.86
N ASP A 22 10.88 5.55 -6.77
CA ASP A 22 10.77 4.08 -6.76
C ASP A 22 9.34 3.60 -6.49
N ILE A 23 8.49 4.39 -5.84
CA ILE A 23 7.15 3.99 -5.39
C ILE A 23 6.06 4.90 -5.96
N TYR A 24 6.09 6.20 -5.63
CA TYR A 24 4.98 7.11 -5.95
C TYR A 24 4.68 7.17 -7.45
N ASN A 25 5.73 7.29 -8.27
CA ASN A 25 5.59 7.33 -9.73
C ASN A 25 5.09 6.02 -10.36
N ARG A 26 5.08 4.91 -9.59
CA ARG A 26 4.57 3.60 -10.04
C ARG A 26 3.09 3.41 -9.76
N PHE A 27 2.40 4.44 -9.27
CA PHE A 27 0.95 4.41 -9.07
C PHE A 27 0.21 4.01 -10.36
N LYS A 28 0.63 4.55 -11.51
CA LYS A 28 0.02 4.22 -12.81
C LYS A 28 0.23 2.75 -13.17
N GLU A 29 1.43 2.22 -13.00
CA GLU A 29 1.75 0.81 -13.23
C GLU A 29 0.89 -0.10 -12.33
N ALA A 30 0.76 0.27 -11.04
CA ALA A 30 -0.06 -0.45 -10.09
C ALA A 30 -1.55 -0.47 -10.50
N ARG A 31 -2.08 0.66 -10.97
CA ARG A 31 -3.45 0.77 -11.52
C ARG A 31 -3.66 -0.07 -12.77
N GLU A 32 -2.68 -0.12 -13.68
CA GLU A 32 -2.76 -0.92 -14.90
C GLU A 32 -2.71 -2.42 -14.59
N ARG A 33 -1.89 -2.86 -13.64
CA ARG A 33 -1.79 -4.27 -13.23
C ARG A 33 -2.99 -4.74 -12.43
N PHE A 34 -3.58 -3.88 -11.60
CA PHE A 34 -4.66 -4.19 -10.66
C PHE A 34 -5.85 -3.24 -10.80
N PRO A 35 -6.61 -3.29 -11.90
CA PRO A 35 -7.69 -2.33 -12.18
C PRO A 35 -8.84 -2.35 -11.15
N GLU A 36 -9.08 -3.48 -10.48
CA GLU A 36 -10.12 -3.62 -9.45
C GLU A 36 -9.67 -3.13 -8.06
N PHE A 37 -8.45 -2.60 -7.94
CA PHE A 37 -7.88 -2.13 -6.69
C PHE A 37 -7.36 -0.70 -6.82
N PHE A 38 -7.55 0.12 -5.79
CA PHE A 38 -6.92 1.42 -5.67
C PHE A 38 -5.59 1.29 -4.90
N PRO A 39 -4.44 1.58 -5.52
CA PRO A 39 -3.16 1.58 -4.83
C PRO A 39 -3.11 2.76 -3.85
N CYS A 40 -2.79 2.49 -2.60
CA CYS A 40 -2.61 3.47 -1.55
C CYS A 40 -1.14 3.43 -1.12
N PHE A 41 -0.39 4.46 -1.51
CA PHE A 41 1.02 4.62 -1.16
C PHE A 41 1.17 5.83 -0.25
N GLU A 42 1.47 5.60 1.01
CA GLU A 42 1.60 6.65 2.01
C GLU A 42 2.98 6.64 2.65
N LEU A 43 3.50 7.85 2.89
CA LEU A 43 4.71 8.08 3.66
C LEU A 43 4.35 9.06 4.78
N ARG A 44 4.59 8.68 6.04
CA ARG A 44 4.30 9.49 7.23
C ARG A 44 5.54 9.64 8.08
N ASN A 45 5.69 10.80 8.72
CA ASN A 45 6.72 11.03 9.72
C ASN A 45 6.09 10.89 11.10
N TYR A 46 6.62 9.99 11.94
CA TYR A 46 6.18 9.83 13.32
C TYR A 46 7.11 10.61 14.26
N PRO A 47 6.62 11.05 15.45
CA PRO A 47 7.47 11.67 16.45
C PRO A 47 8.67 10.76 16.72
N VAL A 48 9.87 11.35 16.85
CA VAL A 48 11.21 10.72 16.82
C VAL A 48 11.86 10.64 15.42
N ASN A 49 11.52 11.52 14.46
CA ASN A 49 12.18 11.65 13.15
C ASN A 49 12.35 10.30 12.43
N ARG A 50 11.31 9.48 12.44
CA ARG A 50 11.31 8.19 11.74
C ARG A 50 10.25 8.22 10.66
N LEU A 51 10.70 7.99 9.42
CA LEU A 51 9.84 7.81 8.27
C LEU A 51 9.24 6.40 8.28
N TYR A 52 7.93 6.34 8.07
CA TYR A 52 7.19 5.09 7.91
C TYR A 52 6.42 5.13 6.60
N TYR A 53 6.32 3.98 5.95
CA TYR A 53 5.54 3.83 4.73
C TYR A 53 4.40 2.83 4.91
N SER A 54 3.38 3.00 4.09
CA SER A 54 2.30 2.03 3.88
C SER A 54 2.11 1.85 2.38
N ILE A 55 2.13 0.61 1.92
CA ILE A 55 1.78 0.22 0.55
C ILE A 55 0.69 -0.83 0.67
N HIS A 56 -0.51 -0.48 0.26
CA HIS A 56 -1.65 -1.40 0.23
C HIS A 56 -2.56 -1.10 -0.95
N PHE A 57 -3.47 -2.02 -1.24
CA PHE A 57 -4.36 -1.99 -2.38
C PHE A 57 -5.80 -2.14 -1.88
N GLN A 58 -6.52 -1.02 -1.82
CA GLN A 58 -7.90 -1.00 -1.39
C GLN A 58 -8.80 -1.61 -2.49
N PRO A 59 -9.62 -2.62 -2.18
CA PRO A 59 -10.54 -3.18 -3.17
C PRO A 59 -11.58 -2.14 -3.59
N LEU A 60 -11.82 -2.01 -4.90
CA LEU A 60 -12.85 -1.11 -5.46
C LEU A 60 -14.16 -1.84 -5.77
N THR A 61 -14.13 -3.18 -5.83
CA THR A 61 -15.28 -3.99 -6.22
C THR A 61 -15.45 -5.19 -5.31
N GLN A 62 -16.67 -5.71 -5.27
CA GLN A 62 -16.98 -6.96 -4.55
C GLN A 62 -16.15 -8.15 -5.06
N TYR A 63 -15.76 -8.12 -6.33
CA TYR A 63 -14.86 -9.12 -6.88
C TYR A 63 -13.47 -9.04 -6.22
N ALA A 64 -12.90 -7.84 -6.12
CA ALA A 64 -11.63 -7.60 -5.44
C ALA A 64 -11.67 -7.98 -3.96
N GLU A 65 -12.74 -7.63 -3.25
CA GLU A 65 -12.95 -8.00 -1.83
C GLU A 65 -12.88 -9.52 -1.62
N ARG A 66 -13.53 -10.29 -2.49
CA ARG A 66 -13.47 -11.76 -2.40
C ARG A 66 -12.10 -12.32 -2.75
N VAL A 67 -11.42 -11.72 -3.73
CA VAL A 67 -10.08 -12.14 -4.17
C VAL A 67 -9.06 -12.01 -3.05
N ILE A 68 -9.09 -10.91 -2.28
CA ILE A 68 -8.15 -10.71 -1.16
C ILE A 68 -8.37 -11.70 -0.02
N CYS A 69 -9.61 -12.15 0.21
CA CYS A 69 -9.87 -13.17 1.23
C CYS A 69 -9.19 -14.52 0.90
N HIS A 70 -8.96 -14.80 -0.39
CA HIS A 70 -8.26 -15.99 -0.85
C HIS A 70 -6.76 -15.75 -1.10
N THR A 71 -6.30 -14.51 -0.98
CA THR A 71 -4.91 -14.10 -1.20
C THR A 71 -4.43 -13.24 -0.03
N PRO A 72 -4.28 -13.81 1.18
CA PRO A 72 -3.94 -13.05 2.39
C PRO A 72 -2.57 -12.35 2.28
N ASP A 73 -1.69 -12.88 1.43
CA ASP A 73 -0.39 -12.32 1.14
C ASP A 73 -0.42 -11.05 0.27
N PHE A 74 -1.56 -10.73 -0.35
CA PHE A 74 -1.69 -9.49 -1.12
C PHE A 74 -1.95 -8.33 -0.16
N PRO A 75 -1.17 -7.23 -0.20
CA PRO A 75 -1.27 -6.15 0.77
C PRO A 75 -2.54 -5.34 0.51
N HIS A 76 -3.57 -5.55 1.31
CA HIS A 76 -4.89 -4.91 1.19
C HIS A 76 -5.31 -4.15 2.45
N THR A 77 -4.55 -4.28 3.54
CA THR A 77 -4.77 -3.56 4.79
C THR A 77 -3.68 -2.51 4.97
N GLU A 78 -4.05 -1.33 5.45
CA GLU A 78 -3.08 -0.28 5.78
C GLU A 78 -2.18 -0.75 6.94
N GLN A 79 -0.87 -0.73 6.72
CA GLN A 79 0.10 -1.05 7.75
C GLN A 79 1.33 -0.17 7.56
N PHE A 80 1.67 0.62 8.59
CA PHE A 80 2.88 1.44 8.60
C PHE A 80 4.09 0.62 9.04
N LYS A 81 5.11 0.59 8.19
CA LYS A 81 6.39 -0.08 8.41
C LYS A 81 7.52 0.95 8.37
N PRO A 82 8.63 0.75 9.11
CA PRO A 82 9.79 1.63 9.03
C PRO A 82 10.34 1.69 7.60
N ILE A 83 10.71 2.88 7.11
CA ILE A 83 11.14 3.11 5.72
C ILE A 83 12.35 2.26 5.31
N GLU A 84 13.16 1.83 6.26
CA GLU A 84 14.32 0.97 6.07
C GLU A 84 13.93 -0.42 5.55
N MET A 85 12.69 -0.87 5.80
CA MET A 85 12.16 -2.16 5.31
C MET A 85 11.66 -2.11 3.86
N LEU A 86 11.53 -0.90 3.28
CA LEU A 86 10.96 -0.74 1.94
C LEU A 86 11.85 -1.40 0.88
N TRP A 87 13.16 -1.29 1.03
CA TRP A 87 14.14 -1.91 0.12
C TRP A 87 14.83 -3.08 0.81
N ASP A 88 15.06 -4.17 0.07
CA ASP A 88 15.89 -5.26 0.56
C ASP A 88 17.39 -4.96 0.38
N GLU A 89 18.25 -5.86 0.86
CA GLU A 89 19.70 -5.80 0.68
C GLU A 89 20.12 -5.78 -0.79
N GLY A 90 19.28 -6.29 -1.70
CA GLY A 90 19.47 -6.26 -3.15
C GLY A 90 18.97 -4.97 -3.81
N GLY A 91 18.46 -4.00 -3.04
CA GLY A 91 17.95 -2.73 -3.51
C GLY A 91 16.56 -2.80 -4.16
N LYS A 92 15.90 -3.97 -4.18
CA LYS A 92 14.54 -4.10 -4.72
C LYS A 92 13.52 -3.55 -3.73
N SER A 93 12.54 -2.84 -4.23
CA SER A 93 11.46 -2.29 -3.40
C SER A 93 10.42 -3.37 -3.05
N GLU A 94 9.60 -3.11 -2.03
CA GLU A 94 8.45 -3.94 -1.69
C GLU A 94 7.48 -4.09 -2.88
N LEU A 95 7.32 -3.03 -3.69
CA LEU A 95 6.53 -3.11 -4.93
C LEU A 95 7.15 -4.05 -5.97
N ASP A 96 8.47 -4.08 -6.12
CA ASP A 96 9.11 -5.01 -7.07
C ASP A 96 8.86 -6.46 -6.67
N ARG A 97 9.00 -6.75 -5.37
CA ARG A 97 8.68 -8.08 -4.81
C ARG A 97 7.21 -8.42 -5.00
N LEU A 98 6.32 -7.44 -4.77
CA LEU A 98 4.89 -7.61 -4.96
C LEU A 98 4.54 -7.93 -6.41
N PHE A 99 5.08 -7.17 -7.37
CA PHE A 99 4.81 -7.36 -8.80
C PHE A 99 5.49 -8.60 -9.37
N ALA A 100 6.58 -9.08 -8.76
CA ALA A 100 7.15 -10.38 -9.10
C ALA A 100 6.25 -11.52 -8.62
N ARG A 101 5.71 -11.41 -7.40
CA ARG A 101 4.81 -12.43 -6.82
C ARG A 101 3.43 -12.43 -7.48
N PHE A 102 2.91 -11.25 -7.77
CA PHE A 102 1.62 -11.02 -8.41
C PHE A 102 1.79 -10.11 -9.62
N PRO A 103 2.11 -10.67 -10.80
CA PRO A 103 2.37 -9.85 -11.99
C PRO A 103 1.18 -9.01 -12.45
N THR A 104 -0.04 -9.55 -12.30
CA THR A 104 -1.30 -8.92 -12.71
C THR A 104 -2.45 -9.36 -11.82
N GLN A 105 -3.60 -8.68 -11.89
CA GLN A 105 -4.83 -9.10 -11.22
C GLN A 105 -5.23 -10.55 -11.47
N ARG A 106 -4.90 -11.13 -12.64
CA ARG A 106 -5.20 -12.53 -12.95
C ARG A 106 -4.45 -13.50 -12.04
N SER A 107 -3.28 -13.11 -11.55
CA SER A 107 -2.47 -13.92 -10.62
C SER A 107 -3.01 -13.95 -9.19
N LEU A 108 -3.94 -13.05 -8.84
CA LEU A 108 -4.63 -13.07 -7.55
C LEU A 108 -5.79 -14.08 -7.52
N LYS A 109 -6.12 -14.71 -8.66
CA LYS A 109 -7.23 -15.67 -8.71
C LYS A 109 -6.83 -16.98 -8.01
N PRO A 110 -7.65 -17.50 -7.08
CA PRO A 110 -7.40 -18.80 -6.50
C PRO A 110 -7.46 -19.89 -7.58
N ALA A 111 -6.61 -20.92 -7.44
CA ALA A 111 -6.47 -22.00 -8.42
C ALA A 111 -7.71 -22.91 -8.53
N LYS A 112 -8.73 -22.77 -7.67
CA LYS A 112 -9.96 -23.58 -7.68
C LYS A 112 -11.21 -22.70 -7.52
N PRO A 113 -12.32 -23.02 -8.22
CA PRO A 113 -13.56 -22.24 -8.21
C PRO A 113 -14.46 -22.48 -6.98
N ASN A 114 -13.96 -23.08 -5.90
CA ASN A 114 -14.72 -23.15 -4.65
C ASN A 114 -14.61 -21.80 -3.92
N TRP A 115 -15.34 -20.81 -4.44
CA TRP A 115 -15.56 -19.52 -3.80
C TRP A 115 -16.39 -19.73 -2.54
N VAL A 116 -15.73 -20.11 -1.44
CA VAL A 116 -16.38 -20.08 -0.13
C VAL A 116 -16.52 -18.62 0.24
N ASN A 117 -17.75 -18.15 0.48
CA ASN A 117 -17.99 -16.80 0.98
C ASN A 117 -17.19 -16.59 2.27
N CYS A 118 -16.21 -15.70 2.23
CA CYS A 118 -15.58 -15.18 3.42
C CYS A 118 -16.58 -14.26 4.12
N LEU A 119 -17.50 -14.85 4.89
CA LEU A 119 -18.53 -14.20 5.71
C LEU A 119 -17.93 -13.46 6.93
N TRP A 120 -16.76 -12.85 6.79
CA TRP A 120 -16.11 -12.08 7.81
C TRP A 120 -15.64 -10.76 7.19
N ILE A 121 -16.55 -9.78 7.18
CA ILE A 121 -16.40 -8.32 7.32
C ILE A 121 -17.67 -7.70 6.70
N SER A 122 -18.77 -7.82 7.43
CA SER A 122 -19.92 -6.90 7.29
C SER A 122 -20.42 -6.55 8.69
N GLN A 123 -19.53 -5.90 9.44
CA GLN A 123 -19.95 -4.93 10.45
C GLN A 123 -19.47 -3.55 9.98
N ILE A 124 -20.02 -3.11 8.84
CA ILE A 124 -20.18 -1.69 8.60
C ILE A 124 -21.39 -1.29 9.45
N PRO A 125 -21.25 -0.49 10.52
CA PRO A 125 -22.42 0.18 11.07
C PRO A 125 -22.97 1.12 9.99
N ASP A 126 -24.24 0.94 9.64
CA ASP A 126 -25.04 1.81 8.77
C ASP A 126 -25.10 3.26 9.32
N ILE A 127 -24.01 4.03 9.23
CA ILE A 127 -23.98 5.43 9.70
C ILE A 127 -23.47 6.41 8.64
N PHE A 128 -22.81 5.97 7.56
CA PHE A 128 -22.35 6.88 6.50
C PHE A 128 -23.05 6.66 5.16
N LYS A 129 -24.39 6.70 5.18
CA LYS A 129 -25.22 7.01 4.02
C LYS A 129 -25.67 8.47 4.05
N THR A 130 -24.75 9.41 4.22
CA THR A 130 -25.02 10.84 4.01
C THR A 130 -23.71 11.59 3.89
N SER A 131 -23.28 11.82 2.65
CA SER A 131 -23.08 13.18 2.12
C SER A 131 -22.28 13.09 0.83
N ARG A 132 -22.96 13.46 -0.26
CA ARG A 132 -22.31 14.11 -1.39
C ARG A 132 -21.41 15.21 -0.83
N ILE A 133 -20.21 15.34 -1.38
CA ILE A 133 -19.66 16.59 -1.94
C ILE A 133 -18.22 16.25 -2.37
N CYS A 134 -18.06 16.03 -3.68
CA CYS A 134 -16.86 16.47 -4.36
C CYS A 134 -16.83 17.99 -4.27
N ASN A 135 -15.76 18.58 -3.75
CA ASN A 135 -15.52 20.00 -3.87
C ASN A 135 -14.18 20.22 -4.58
N ARG A 136 -14.32 20.76 -5.80
CA ARG A 136 -13.43 21.58 -6.63
C ARG A 136 -11.95 21.22 -6.73
#